data_AF-A0A822GZN0-F1
#
_entry.id   AF-A0A822GZN0-F1
#
_cell.length_a   1.000
_cell.length_b   1.000
_cell.length_c   1.000
_cell.angle_alpha   90.00
_cell.angle_beta   90.00
_cell.angle_gamma   90.00
#
_symmetry.space_group_name_H-M   'P 1'
#
loop_
_entity.id
_entity.type
_entity.pdbx_description
1 polymer ?
#
loop_
_entity_poly.entity_id
_entity_poly.type
_entity_poly.pdbx_seq_one_letter_code
_entity_poly.pdbx_strand_id
1 'polypeptide(L)'
;SKHCVLDVSGRAIKRLIGADLYPIVIYIKPRDIKWILNNMGEEANEVQAKQIYNKCNDIEQQYGDLFTTTIEEEDLNGVYKRIC
;
A
#
# COMPACT_ATOMS: atom_id res chain seq x y z
N SER A 1 13.50 11.34 -17.38
CA SER A 1 12.18 10.73 -17.15
C SER A 1 11.61 11.29 -15.86
N LYS A 2 10.33 11.68 -15.80
CA LYS A 2 9.67 12.15 -14.57
C LYS A 2 8.57 11.14 -14.22
N HIS A 3 8.53 10.71 -12.96
CA HIS A 3 7.45 9.88 -12.44
C HIS A 3 6.46 10.77 -11.68
N CYS A 4 5.16 10.56 -11.91
CA CYS A 4 4.11 11.22 -11.16
C CYS A 4 3.74 10.36 -9.96
N VAL A 5 3.86 10.91 -8.75
CA VAL A 5 3.36 10.26 -7.53
C VAL A 5 1.88 10.63 -7.39
N LEU A 6 1.02 9.61 -7.28
CA LEU A 6 -0.43 9.79 -7.26
C LEU A 6 -0.98 9.47 -5.88
N ASP A 7 -1.63 10.46 -5.26
CA ASP A 7 -2.45 10.26 -4.05
C ASP A 7 -3.90 9.94 -4.46
N VAL A 8 -4.15 8.66 -4.74
CA VAL A 8 -5.41 8.16 -5.28
C VAL A 8 -5.76 6.78 -4.71
N SER A 9 -7.02 6.38 -4.79
CA SER A 9 -7.45 5.03 -4.39
C SER A 9 -7.21 3.97 -5.48
N GLY A 10 -7.29 2.68 -5.11
CA GLY A 10 -7.12 1.55 -6.05
C GLY A 10 -8.05 1.56 -7.27
N ARG A 11 -9.20 2.28 -7.20
CA ARG A 11 -10.07 2.51 -8.36
C ARG A 11 -9.37 3.26 -9.50
N ALA A 12 -8.40 4.11 -9.19
CA ALA A 12 -7.66 4.86 -10.19
C ALA A 12 -6.75 3.94 -11.04
N ILE A 13 -6.27 2.82 -10.50
CA ILE A 13 -5.41 1.87 -11.23
C ILE A 13 -6.07 1.43 -12.54
N LYS A 14 -7.33 0.95 -12.45
CA LYS A 14 -8.12 0.52 -13.62
C LYS A 14 -8.35 1.65 -14.62
N ARG A 15 -8.57 2.88 -14.14
CA ARG A 15 -8.76 4.06 -14.99
C ARG A 15 -7.49 4.44 -15.75
N LEU A 16 -6.32 4.33 -15.10
CA LEU A 16 -5.03 4.62 -15.72
C LEU A 16 -4.66 3.57 -16.76
N ILE A 17 -4.89 2.28 -16.47
CA ILE A 17 -4.70 1.20 -17.43
C ILE A 17 -5.60 1.38 -18.65
N GLY A 18 -6.89 1.68 -18.44
CA GLY A 18 -7.84 1.96 -19.53
C GLY A 18 -7.54 3.22 -20.34
N ALA A 19 -6.61 4.06 -19.88
CA ALA A 19 -6.11 5.24 -20.58
C ALA A 19 -4.69 5.04 -21.14
N ASP A 20 -4.20 3.79 -21.20
CA ASP A 20 -2.86 3.43 -21.67
C ASP A 20 -1.70 4.11 -20.92
N LEU A 21 -1.88 4.42 -19.62
CA LEU A 21 -0.86 5.06 -18.78
C LEU A 21 -0.02 4.09 -17.94
N TYR A 22 -0.36 2.79 -17.94
CA TYR A 22 0.38 1.68 -17.31
C TYR A 22 1.10 2.05 -15.99
N PRO A 23 0.35 2.30 -14.90
CA PRO A 23 0.94 2.76 -13.65
C PRO A 23 1.82 1.70 -12.98
N ILE A 24 2.86 2.15 -12.27
CA ILE A 24 3.62 1.31 -11.34
C ILE A 24 2.84 1.29 -10.02
N VAL A 25 2.30 0.14 -9.66
CA VAL A 25 1.49 -0.04 -8.45
C VAL A 25 2.31 -0.84 -7.44
N ILE A 26 2.71 -0.17 -6.36
CA ILE A 26 3.44 -0.78 -5.25
C ILE A 26 2.48 -0.93 -4.08
N TYR A 27 2.17 -2.17 -3.71
CA TYR A 27 1.36 -2.46 -2.53
C TYR A 27 2.26 -2.72 -1.33
N ILE A 28 2.10 -1.94 -0.26
CA ILE A 28 2.80 -2.16 1.01
C ILE A 28 1.89 -3.03 1.88
N LYS A 29 2.28 -4.28 2.06
CA LYS A 29 1.51 -5.26 2.82
C LYS A 29 1.90 -5.19 4.30
N PRO A 30 0.98 -4.82 5.21
CA PRO A 30 1.25 -4.93 6.63
C PRO A 30 1.33 -6.41 7.03
N ARG A 31 2.35 -6.79 7.81
CA ARG A 31 2.52 -8.16 8.32
C ARG A 31 1.41 -8.57 9.28
N ASP A 32 1.09 -7.66 10.19
CA ASP A 32 0.07 -7.81 11.21
C ASP A 32 -0.38 -6.43 11.73
N ILE A 33 -1.33 -6.43 12.67
CA ILE A 33 -1.83 -5.22 13.32
C ILE A 33 -0.72 -4.53 14.15
N LYS A 34 0.20 -5.30 14.73
CA LYS A 34 1.30 -4.77 15.54
C LYS A 34 2.29 -3.98 14.68
N TRP A 35 2.55 -4.44 13.46
CA TRP A 35 3.34 -3.72 12.47
C TRP A 35 2.74 -2.35 12.19
N ILE A 36 1.42 -2.27 12.02
CA ILE A 36 0.73 -1.00 11.81
C ILE A 36 0.91 -0.09 13.03
N LEU A 37 0.66 -0.59 14.24
CA LEU A 37 0.85 0.17 15.47
C LEU A 37 2.28 0.72 15.61
N ASN A 38 3.29 -0.11 15.32
CA ASN A 38 4.69 0.28 15.41
C ASN A 38 5.10 1.35 14.38
N ASN A 39 4.39 1.42 13.25
CA ASN A 39 4.75 2.28 12.11
C ASN A 39 3.78 3.47 11.90
N MET A 40 2.74 3.63 12.73
CA MET A 40 1.76 4.74 12.64
C MET A 40 1.97 5.88 13.64
N GLY A 41 3.03 5.83 14.47
CA GLY A 41 3.34 6.85 15.48
C GLY A 41 2.62 6.63 16.82
N GLU A 42 2.94 7.47 17.82
CA GLU A 42 2.54 7.27 19.23
C GLU A 42 1.03 7.38 19.49
N GLU A 43 0.26 8.02 18.59
CA GLU A 43 -1.20 8.20 18.74
C GLU A 43 -2.02 7.03 18.16
N ALA A 44 -1.38 6.01 17.60
CA ALA A 44 -2.06 4.89 16.98
C ALA A 44 -2.77 4.02 18.03
N ASN A 45 -4.09 3.88 17.89
CA ASN A 45 -4.87 2.96 18.72
C ASN A 45 -5.14 1.62 18.02
N GLU A 46 -5.32 0.56 18.81
CA GLU A 46 -5.51 -0.80 18.30
C GLU A 46 -6.75 -0.95 17.40
N VAL A 47 -7.81 -0.19 17.69
CA VAL A 47 -9.05 -0.20 16.90
C VAL A 47 -8.81 0.31 15.48
N GLN A 48 -8.11 1.44 15.35
CA GLN A 48 -7.73 2.03 14.07
C GLN A 48 -6.76 1.12 13.31
N ALA A 49 -5.76 0.56 14.00
CA ALA A 49 -4.80 -0.36 13.37
C ALA A 49 -5.51 -1.58 12.78
N LYS A 50 -6.50 -2.14 13.50
CA LYS A 50 -7.32 -3.24 13.00
C LYS A 50 -8.18 -2.85 11.79
N GLN A 51 -8.77 -1.65 11.81
CA GLN A 51 -9.52 -1.13 10.66
C GLN A 51 -8.64 -0.98 9.41
N ILE A 52 -7.42 -0.47 9.59
CA ILE A 52 -6.45 -0.31 8.50
C ILE A 52 -6.01 -1.68 7.98
N TYR A 53 -5.68 -2.62 8.87
CA TYR A 53 -5.31 -3.97 8.49
C TYR A 53 -6.39 -4.64 7.63
N ASN A 54 -7.66 -4.56 8.06
CA ASN A 54 -8.78 -5.10 7.30
C ASN A 54 -8.93 -4.42 5.94
N LYS A 55 -8.81 -3.09 5.90
CA LYS A 55 -8.86 -2.33 4.64
C LYS A 55 -7.72 -2.72 3.68
N CYS A 56 -6.53 -2.98 4.21
CA CYS A 56 -5.40 -3.52 3.43
C CYS A 56 -5.77 -4.88 2.82
N ASN A 57 -6.34 -5.80 3.60
CA ASN A 57 -6.79 -7.10 3.09
C ASN A 57 -7.86 -6.96 1.99
N ASP A 58 -8.83 -6.06 2.17
CA ASP A 58 -9.86 -5.79 1.15
C ASP A 58 -9.24 -5.24 -0.14
N ILE A 59 -8.24 -4.36 -0.03
CA ILE A 59 -7.50 -3.80 -1.17
C ILE A 59 -6.71 -4.89 -1.88
N GLU A 60 -6.00 -5.74 -1.15
CA GLU A 60 -5.24 -6.86 -1.71
C GLU A 60 -6.15 -7.85 -2.43
N GLN A 61 -7.29 -8.20 -1.84
CA GLN A 61 -8.27 -9.08 -2.47
C GLN A 61 -8.88 -8.45 -3.74
N GLN A 62 -9.16 -7.15 -3.72
CA GLN A 62 -9.85 -6.47 -4.82
C GLN A 62 -8.93 -6.10 -6.00
N TYR A 63 -7.66 -5.81 -5.72
CA TYR A 63 -6.73 -5.20 -6.67
C TYR A 63 -5.41 -5.95 -6.83
N GLY A 64 -5.21 -7.08 -6.12
CA GLY A 64 -3.96 -7.84 -6.10
C GLY A 64 -3.37 -8.13 -7.48
N ASP A 65 -4.22 -8.53 -8.44
CA ASP A 65 -3.81 -8.84 -9.81
C ASP A 65 -3.29 -7.62 -10.61
N LEU A 66 -3.53 -6.42 -10.10
CA LEU A 66 -3.12 -5.16 -10.71
C LEU A 66 -1.84 -4.58 -10.08
N PHE A 67 -1.31 -5.21 -9.04
CA PHE A 67 -0.09 -4.75 -8.39
C PHE A 67 1.13 -5.11 -9.24
N THR A 68 2.02 -4.14 -9.43
CA THR A 68 3.32 -4.39 -10.07
C THR A 68 4.24 -5.13 -9.10
N THR A 69 4.18 -4.79 -7.82
CA THR A 69 4.93 -5.47 -6.77
C THR A 69 4.26 -5.29 -5.41
N THR A 70 4.51 -6.26 -4.53
CA THR A 70 4.10 -6.24 -3.13
C THR A 70 5.35 -6.22 -2.25
N ILE A 71 5.38 -5.34 -1.26
CA ILE A 71 6.49 -5.16 -0.33
C ILE A 71 6.00 -5.48 1.09
N GLU A 72 6.69 -6.39 1.77
CA GLU A 72 6.37 -6.83 3.12
C GLU A 72 7.64 -6.83 3.99
N GLU A 73 7.95 -5.67 4.57
CA GLU A 73 9.19 -5.43 5.32
C GLU A 73 8.93 -5.31 6.83
N GLU A 74 9.98 -5.39 7.64
CA GLU A 74 9.84 -5.33 9.10
C GLU A 74 9.47 -3.94 9.63
N ASP A 75 9.95 -2.90 8.96
CA ASP A 75 9.73 -1.50 9.31
C ASP A 75 9.65 -0.62 8.05
N LEU A 76 9.31 0.66 8.24
CA LEU A 76 9.26 1.63 7.15
C LEU A 76 10.61 1.79 6.43
N ASN A 77 11.74 1.64 7.12
CA ASN A 77 13.06 1.77 6.52
C ASN A 77 13.34 0.66 5.50
N GLY A 78 12.94 -0.58 5.79
CA GLY A 78 12.95 -1.68 4.83
C GLY A 78 12.08 -1.37 3.60
N VAL A 79 10.88 -0.85 3.82
CA VAL A 79 9.98 -0.42 2.73
C VAL A 79 10.66 0.64 1.85
N TYR A 80 11.25 1.68 2.46
CA TYR A 80 11.94 2.74 1.72
C TYR A 80 13.10 2.21 0.88
N LYS A 81 13.93 1.32 1.42
CA LYS A 81 15.05 0.69 0.70
C LYS A 81 14.62 -0.18 -0.49
N ARG A 82 13.37 -0.61 -0.52
CA ARG A 82 12.83 -1.42 -1.62
C ARG A 82 12.23 -0.57 -2.73
N ILE A 83 11.82 0.66 -2.43
CA ILE A 83 11.25 1.62 -3.38
C ILE A 83 12.34 2.50 -4.01
N CYS A 84 13.32 2.93 -3.22
CA CYS A 84 14.43 3.80 -3.63
C CYS A 84 15.68 3.01 -4.02
#